data_AF-A0A7M3ZC96-F1
#
_entry.id   AF-A0A7M3ZC96-F1
#
_cell.length_a   1.000
_cell.length_b   1.000
_cell.length_c   1.000
_cell.angle_alpha   90.00
_cell.angle_beta   90.00
_cell.angle_gamma   90.00
#
_symmetry.space_group_name_H-M   'P 1'
#
loop_
_entity.id
_entity.type
_entity.pdbx_description
1 polymer ?
#
loop_
_entity_poly.entity_id
_entity_poly.type
_entity_poly.pdbx_seq_one_letter_code
_entity_poly.pdbx_strand_id
1 'polypeptide(L)'
;KIALVAYAVLLVMYIELTNGVIRFSMLDTSIRTGEVYVMNVKKVLTKYHISLVITPLIAAAVATITLLFKDVISGAVGIFSEITALRLEESVELESVYGVALGTMIVFLLVAVVFVADLPGRYQKMREGISSTDE
;
A
#
# COMPACT_ATOMS: atom_id res chain seq x y z
N LYS A 1 -17.28 8.70 3.02
CA LYS A 1 -15.94 8.29 3.53
C LYS A 1 -15.76 6.78 3.65
N ILE A 2 -16.56 6.05 4.46
CA ILE A 2 -16.41 4.59 4.62
C ILE A 2 -16.46 3.83 3.28
N ALA A 3 -17.41 4.17 2.40
CA ALA A 3 -17.51 3.56 1.08
C ALA A 3 -16.26 3.81 0.20
N LEU A 4 -15.62 4.98 0.31
CA LEU A 4 -14.40 5.30 -0.43
C LEU A 4 -13.20 4.50 0.09
N VAL A 5 -13.09 4.35 1.41
CA VAL A 5 -12.07 3.50 2.03
C VAL A 5 -12.29 2.04 1.64
N ALA A 6 -13.53 1.54 1.72
CA ALA A 6 -13.87 0.19 1.31
C ALA A 6 -13.58 -0.04 -0.17
N TYR A 7 -13.89 0.92 -1.04
CA TYR A 7 -13.56 0.87 -2.46
C TYR A 7 -12.05 0.77 -2.69
N ALA A 8 -11.25 1.60 -2.03
CA ALA A 8 -9.79 1.55 -2.14
C ALA A 8 -9.23 0.18 -1.69
N VAL A 9 -9.72 -0.34 -0.57
CA VAL A 9 -9.32 -1.66 -0.05
C VAL A 9 -9.71 -2.79 -1.00
N LEU A 10 -10.95 -2.78 -1.51
CA LEU A 10 -11.44 -3.81 -2.44
C LEU A 10 -10.69 -3.76 -3.78
N LEU A 11 -10.36 -2.56 -4.27
CA LEU A 11 -9.60 -2.40 -5.51
C LEU A 11 -8.18 -2.95 -5.35
N VAL A 12 -7.51 -2.63 -4.25
CA VAL A 12 -6.17 -3.17 -3.96
C VAL A 12 -6.23 -4.69 -3.76
N MET A 13 -7.21 -5.19 -3.03
CA MET A 13 -7.48 -6.63 -2.89
C MET A 13 -7.67 -7.32 -4.24
N TYR A 14 -8.45 -6.73 -5.14
CA TYR A 14 -8.69 -7.27 -6.48
C TYR A 14 -7.39 -7.40 -7.27
N ILE A 15 -6.55 -6.36 -7.26
CA ILE A 15 -5.26 -6.37 -7.96
C ILE A 15 -4.31 -7.42 -7.35
N GLU A 16 -4.17 -7.45 -6.02
CA GLU A 16 -3.30 -8.40 -5.31
C GLU A 16 -3.74 -9.84 -5.52
N LEU A 17 -5.05 -10.12 -5.45
CA LEU A 17 -5.60 -11.46 -5.67
C LEU A 17 -5.35 -11.90 -7.11
N THR A 18 -5.61 -11.03 -8.09
CA THR A 18 -5.39 -11.33 -9.52
C THR A 18 -3.91 -11.61 -9.80
N ASN A 19 -3.01 -10.78 -9.27
CA ASN A 19 -1.57 -10.99 -9.40
C ASN A 19 -1.11 -12.29 -8.71
N GLY A 20 -1.67 -12.59 -7.53
CA GLY A 20 -1.44 -13.83 -6.80
C GLY A 20 -1.84 -15.07 -7.59
N VAL A 21 -3.01 -15.05 -8.24
CA VAL A 21 -3.52 -16.15 -9.08
C VAL A 21 -2.60 -16.38 -10.28
N ILE A 22 -2.19 -15.32 -11.00
CA ILE A 22 -1.29 -15.44 -12.17
C ILE A 22 0.03 -16.10 -11.76
N ARG A 23 0.63 -15.61 -10.67
CA ARG A 23 1.94 -16.07 -10.24
C ARG A 23 1.88 -17.47 -9.60
N PHE A 24 0.78 -17.84 -8.97
CA PHE A 24 0.53 -19.22 -8.52
C PHE A 24 0.31 -20.18 -9.71
N SER A 25 -0.41 -19.75 -10.75
CA SER A 25 -0.61 -20.54 -11.97
C SER A 25 0.70 -20.83 -12.71
N MET A 26 1.59 -19.84 -12.78
CA MET A 26 2.95 -20.03 -13.32
C MET A 26 3.77 -21.01 -12.47
N LEU A 27 3.64 -20.95 -11.14
CA LEU A 27 4.32 -21.89 -10.23
C LEU A 27 3.81 -23.32 -10.42
N ASP A 28 2.50 -23.52 -10.48
CA ASP A 28 1.88 -24.83 -10.70
C ASP A 28 2.29 -25.43 -12.06
N THR A 29 2.31 -24.60 -13.11
CA THR A 29 2.76 -25.02 -14.43
C THR A 29 4.24 -25.39 -14.45
N SER A 30 5.11 -24.58 -13.84
CA SER A 30 6.57 -24.82 -13.79
C SER A 30 6.94 -26.08 -12.99
N ILE A 31 6.16 -26.41 -11.96
CA ILE A 31 6.23 -27.67 -11.22
C ILE A 31 5.82 -28.82 -12.14
N ARG A 32 4.67 -28.73 -12.81
CA ARG A 32 4.17 -29.79 -13.70
C ARG A 32 5.07 -30.06 -14.91
N THR A 33 5.71 -29.04 -15.47
CA THR A 33 6.63 -29.17 -16.63
C THR A 33 8.04 -29.60 -16.23
N GLY A 34 8.33 -29.71 -14.93
CA GLY A 34 9.66 -30.08 -14.43
C GLY A 34 10.72 -29.00 -14.63
N GLU A 35 10.33 -27.76 -14.97
CA GLU A 35 11.28 -26.67 -15.26
C GLU A 35 11.95 -26.11 -13.99
N VAL A 36 11.29 -26.15 -12.82
CA VAL A 36 11.90 -25.67 -11.56
C VAL A 36 11.36 -26.45 -10.35
N TYR A 37 12.19 -27.32 -9.78
CA TYR A 37 11.91 -27.99 -8.50
C TYR A 37 13.08 -27.82 -7.52
N VAL A 38 13.15 -26.73 -6.78
CA VAL A 38 13.78 -26.72 -5.43
C VAL A 38 13.33 -25.55 -4.54
N MET A 39 12.10 -25.03 -4.69
CA MET A 39 11.62 -23.97 -3.78
C MET A 39 10.59 -24.55 -2.82
N ASN A 40 10.85 -24.43 -1.50
CA ASN A 40 9.94 -24.88 -0.45
C ASN A 40 8.58 -24.19 -0.63
N VAL A 41 7.61 -24.91 -1.21
CA VAL A 41 6.29 -24.38 -1.62
C VAL A 41 5.57 -23.72 -0.44
N LYS A 42 5.75 -24.26 0.77
CA LYS A 42 5.21 -23.68 2.01
C LYS A 42 5.74 -22.26 2.27
N LYS A 43 7.04 -22.02 2.08
CA LYS A 43 7.68 -20.71 2.28
C LYS A 43 7.17 -19.68 1.27
N VAL A 44 6.89 -20.11 0.05
CA VAL A 44 6.30 -19.28 -1.00
C VAL A 44 4.87 -18.91 -0.63
N LEU A 45 4.03 -19.90 -0.30
CA LEU A 45 2.64 -19.72 0.12
C LEU A 45 2.51 -18.74 1.30
N THR A 46 3.35 -18.89 2.33
CA THR A 46 3.33 -18.01 3.50
C THR A 46 3.62 -16.55 3.13
N LYS A 47 4.57 -16.29 2.23
CA LYS A 47 4.85 -14.92 1.77
C LYS A 47 3.67 -14.30 1.03
N TYR A 48 2.96 -15.08 0.22
CA TYR A 48 1.75 -14.60 -0.45
C TYR A 48 0.64 -14.28 0.53
N HIS A 49 0.41 -15.16 1.51
CA HIS A 49 -0.63 -14.94 2.50
C HIS A 49 -0.37 -13.67 3.33
N ILE A 50 0.90 -13.35 3.60
CA ILE A 50 1.28 -12.11 4.26
C ILE A 50 1.03 -10.90 3.33
N SER A 51 1.40 -10.97 2.04
CA SER A 51 1.13 -9.88 1.07
C SER A 51 -0.36 -9.58 0.93
N LEU A 52 -1.19 -10.63 0.86
CA LEU A 52 -2.64 -10.53 0.72
C LEU A 52 -3.31 -9.78 1.88
N VAL A 53 -2.67 -9.70 3.05
CA VAL A 53 -3.19 -9.01 4.23
C VAL A 53 -2.52 -7.64 4.42
N ILE A 54 -1.20 -7.55 4.24
CA ILE A 54 -0.46 -6.31 4.51
C ILE A 54 -0.79 -5.24 3.47
N THR A 55 -0.84 -5.57 2.18
CA THR A 55 -1.04 -4.57 1.13
C THR A 55 -2.40 -3.85 1.23
N PRO A 56 -3.54 -4.55 1.43
CA PRO A 56 -4.82 -3.90 1.67
C PRO A 56 -4.88 -3.10 2.97
N LEU A 57 -4.16 -3.55 4.01
CA LEU A 57 -4.09 -2.83 5.28
C LEU A 57 -3.38 -1.47 5.10
N ILE A 58 -2.27 -1.45 4.37
CA ILE A 58 -1.57 -0.20 4.02
C ILE A 58 -2.49 0.70 3.19
N ALA A 59 -3.19 0.14 2.20
CA ALA A 59 -4.15 0.90 1.38
C ALA A 59 -5.27 1.52 2.23
N ALA A 60 -5.83 0.77 3.18
CA ALA A 60 -6.82 1.26 4.12
C ALA A 60 -6.28 2.43 4.94
N ALA A 61 -5.09 2.28 5.52
CA ALA A 61 -4.44 3.31 6.33
C ALA A 61 -4.21 4.59 5.51
N VAL A 62 -3.62 4.47 4.32
CA VAL A 62 -3.34 5.62 3.44
C VAL A 62 -4.63 6.32 3.00
N ALA A 63 -5.65 5.56 2.61
CA ALA A 63 -6.95 6.12 2.22
C ALA A 63 -7.62 6.86 3.38
N THR A 64 -7.62 6.29 4.58
CA THR A 64 -8.16 6.93 5.77
C THR A 64 -7.43 8.22 6.10
N ILE A 65 -6.09 8.20 6.13
CA ILE A 65 -5.28 9.41 6.39
C ILE A 65 -5.61 10.49 5.36
N THR A 66 -5.64 10.14 4.09
CA THR A 66 -5.90 11.09 2.99
C THR A 66 -7.28 11.74 3.11
N LEU A 67 -8.31 10.98 3.47
CA LEU A 67 -9.68 11.50 3.64
C LEU A 67 -9.87 12.34 4.91
N LEU A 68 -8.98 12.21 5.90
CA LEU A 68 -8.99 13.03 7.11
C LEU A 68 -8.40 14.43 6.88
N PHE A 69 -7.53 14.59 5.88
CA PHE A 69 -6.92 15.89 5.59
C PHE A 69 -7.94 16.99 5.29
N LYS A 70 -9.06 16.65 4.63
CA LYS A 70 -10.17 17.59 4.38
C LYS A 70 -10.69 18.20 5.68
N ASP A 71 -10.94 17.37 6.69
CA ASP A 71 -11.51 17.81 7.98
C ASP A 71 -10.51 18.66 8.75
N VAL A 72 -9.22 18.32 8.67
CA VAL A 72 -8.13 19.10 9.28
C VAL A 72 -8.02 20.49 8.64
N ILE A 73 -8.06 20.57 7.30
CA ILE A 73 -7.94 21.84 6.57
C ILE A 73 -9.16 22.72 6.84
N SER A 74 -10.38 22.17 6.75
CA SER A 74 -11.60 22.92 7.05
C SER A 74 -11.60 23.42 8.49
N GLY A 75 -11.23 22.57 9.46
CA GLY A 75 -11.12 22.95 10.87
C GLY A 75 -10.10 24.07 11.12
N ALA A 76 -8.93 24.00 10.48
CA ALA A 76 -7.90 25.05 10.60
C ALA A 76 -8.36 26.39 10.02
N VAL A 77 -9.05 26.38 8.88
CA VAL A 77 -9.62 27.59 8.25
C VAL A 77 -10.79 28.15 9.07
N GLY A 78 -11.56 27.26 9.72
CA GLY A 78 -12.70 27.63 10.56
C GLY A 78 -12.34 28.52 11.76
N ILE A 79 -11.07 28.47 12.20
CA ILE A 79 -10.56 29.36 13.26
C ILE A 79 -10.55 30.83 12.81
N PHE A 80 -10.40 31.08 11.49
CA PHE A 80 -10.31 32.43 10.92
C PHE A 80 -11.62 32.88 10.25
N SER A 81 -12.31 31.97 9.56
CA SER A 81 -13.54 32.27 8.83
C SER A 81 -14.43 31.03 8.73
N GLU A 82 -15.56 31.08 9.44
CA GLU A 82 -16.57 30.01 9.44
C GLU A 82 -17.20 29.81 8.05
N ILE A 83 -17.51 30.90 7.34
CA ILE A 83 -18.10 30.85 6.00
C ILE A 83 -17.15 30.20 4.99
N THR A 84 -15.86 30.50 5.09
CA THR A 84 -14.86 29.91 4.20
C THR A 84 -14.69 28.43 4.50
N ALA A 85 -14.62 28.04 5.77
CA ALA A 85 -14.52 26.63 6.18
C ALA A 85 -15.70 25.79 5.67
N LEU A 86 -16.93 26.30 5.81
CA LEU A 86 -18.14 25.62 5.32
C LEU A 86 -18.07 25.33 3.82
N ARG A 87 -17.56 26.29 3.03
CA ARG A 87 -17.36 26.11 1.58
C ARG A 87 -16.26 25.11 1.24
N LEU A 88 -15.19 25.03 2.05
CA LEU A 88 -14.15 24.00 1.87
C LEU A 88 -14.68 22.60 2.24
N GLU A 89 -15.53 22.51 3.26
CA GLU A 89 -16.17 21.27 3.66
C GLU A 89 -17.14 20.74 2.60
N GLU A 90 -17.87 21.64 1.95
CA GLU A 90 -18.73 21.30 0.80
C GLU A 90 -17.95 21.10 -0.51
N SER A 91 -16.66 21.45 -0.54
CA SER A 91 -15.87 21.39 -1.78
C SER A 91 -15.55 19.96 -2.20
N VAL A 92 -16.05 19.60 -3.38
CA VAL A 92 -15.76 18.33 -4.05
C VAL A 92 -14.33 18.31 -4.59
N GLU A 93 -13.78 19.47 -4.98
CA GLU A 93 -12.40 19.59 -5.47
C GLU A 93 -11.39 19.27 -4.38
N LEU A 94 -11.68 19.67 -3.14
CA LEU A 94 -10.83 19.39 -1.98
C LEU A 94 -10.83 17.90 -1.63
N GLU A 95 -11.97 17.24 -1.78
CA GLU A 95 -12.10 15.81 -1.51
C GLU A 95 -11.48 14.95 -2.63
N SER A 96 -11.57 15.37 -3.89
CA SER A 96 -11.16 14.56 -5.04
C SER A 96 -9.79 14.95 -5.61
N VAL A 97 -9.63 16.16 -6.14
CA VAL A 97 -8.40 16.59 -6.84
C VAL A 97 -7.26 16.81 -5.85
N TYR A 98 -7.50 17.63 -4.83
CA TYR A 98 -6.48 17.95 -3.83
C TYR A 98 -6.20 16.75 -2.91
N GLY A 99 -7.23 15.95 -2.59
CA GLY A 99 -7.09 14.70 -1.85
C GLY A 99 -6.13 13.72 -2.55
N VAL A 100 -6.29 13.51 -3.86
CA VAL A 100 -5.38 12.65 -4.64
C VAL A 100 -3.96 13.23 -4.68
N ALA A 101 -3.80 14.51 -4.95
CA ALA A 101 -2.47 15.15 -4.98
C ALA A 101 -1.74 15.06 -3.64
N LEU A 102 -2.48 15.22 -2.54
CA LEU A 102 -1.93 15.13 -1.20
C LEU A 102 -1.58 13.68 -0.82
N GLY A 103 -2.43 12.71 -1.18
CA GLY A 103 -2.17 11.29 -1.00
C GLY A 103 -0.92 10.82 -1.74
N THR A 104 -0.74 11.23 -3.00
CA THR A 104 0.46 10.88 -3.77
C THR A 104 1.71 11.50 -3.17
N MET A 105 1.65 12.78 -2.76
CA MET A 105 2.77 13.45 -2.08
C MET A 105 3.20 12.69 -0.81
N ILE A 106 2.27 12.25 0.03
CA ILE A 106 2.60 11.48 1.26
C ILE A 106 3.31 10.18 0.91
N VAL A 107 2.81 9.42 -0.05
CA VAL A 107 3.44 8.16 -0.49
C VAL A 107 4.86 8.42 -1.01
N PHE A 108 5.04 9.47 -1.83
CA PHE A 108 6.36 9.85 -2.33
C PHE A 108 7.33 10.22 -1.20
N LEU A 109 6.89 11.00 -0.22
CA LEU A 109 7.72 11.37 0.93
C LEU A 109 8.12 10.15 1.77
N LEU A 110 7.17 9.24 2.04
CA LEU A 110 7.45 8.00 2.77
C LEU A 110 8.49 7.14 2.04
N VAL A 111 8.31 6.96 0.72
CA VAL A 111 9.26 6.22 -0.11
C VAL A 111 10.62 6.91 -0.10
N ALA A 112 10.68 8.24 -0.26
CA ALA A 112 11.93 8.98 -0.21
C ALA A 112 12.68 8.79 1.11
N VAL A 113 11.99 8.86 2.25
CA VAL A 113 12.59 8.63 3.58
C VAL A 113 13.16 7.21 3.68
N VAL A 114 12.40 6.20 3.24
CA VAL A 114 12.84 4.80 3.24
C VAL A 114 14.10 4.60 2.38
N PHE A 115 14.16 5.25 1.22
CA PHE A 115 15.31 5.20 0.31
C PHE A 115 16.54 5.91 0.89
N VAL A 116 16.37 7.12 1.43
CA VAL A 116 17.48 7.89 2.04
C VAL A 116 18.06 7.16 3.24
N ALA A 117 17.24 6.45 4.00
CA ALA A 117 17.68 5.67 5.15
C ALA A 117 18.32 4.30 4.77
N ASP A 118 18.45 4.00 3.48
CA ASP A 118 19.00 2.73 2.94
C ASP A 118 18.36 1.47 3.57
N LEU A 119 17.07 1.55 3.93
CA LEU A 119 16.33 0.40 4.42
C LEU A 119 16.32 -0.78 3.44
N PRO A 120 16.16 -0.56 2.11
CA PRO A 120 16.17 -1.66 1.15
C PRO A 120 17.51 -2.40 1.12
N GLY A 121 18.63 -1.66 1.09
CA GLY A 121 19.98 -2.24 1.06
C GLY A 121 20.30 -3.00 2.34
N ARG A 122 19.92 -2.46 3.49
CA ARG A 122 20.04 -3.15 4.79
C ARG A 122 19.24 -4.45 4.84
N TYR A 123 18.00 -4.44 4.36
CA TYR A 123 17.16 -5.64 4.32
C TYR A 123 17.72 -6.71 3.37
N GLN A 124 18.27 -6.30 2.22
CA GLN A 124 18.95 -7.22 1.28
C GLN A 124 20.19 -7.85 1.92
N LYS A 125 21.07 -7.04 2.52
CA LYS A 125 22.29 -7.50 3.18
C LYS A 125 22.01 -8.44 4.35
N MET A 126 20.98 -8.16 5.16
CA MET A 126 20.55 -9.07 6.23
C MET A 126 20.09 -10.42 5.67
N ARG A 127 19.40 -10.43 4.54
CA ARG A 127 18.89 -11.65 3.91
C ARG A 127 20.01 -12.50 3.32
N GLU A 128 21.04 -11.87 2.76
CA GLU A 128 22.22 -12.52 2.19
C GLU A 128 23.19 -13.02 3.28
N GLY A 129 23.39 -12.28 4.36
CA GLY A 129 24.25 -12.69 5.48
C GLY A 129 23.70 -13.87 6.28
N ILE A 130 22.37 -14.03 6.31
CA ILE A 130 21.74 -15.23 6.88
C ILE A 130 22.03 -16.46 6.00
N SER A 131 21.99 -16.34 4.67
CA SER A 131 22.25 -17.49 3.79
C SER A 131 23.70 -17.99 3.80
N SER A 132 24.68 -17.13 4.14
CA SER A 132 26.10 -17.52 4.21
C SER A 132 26.51 -18.16 5.54
N THR A 133 25.62 -18.20 6.53
CA THR A 133 25.88 -18.81 7.85
C THR A 133 25.34 -20.25 7.94
N ASP A 134 24.56 -20.68 6.94
CA ASP A 134 23.96 -22.01 6.83
C ASP A 134 24.73 -22.96 5.87
N GLU A 135 25.92 -22.57 5.37
CA GLU A 135 26.88 -23.44 4.67
C GLU A 135 28.03 -23.89 5.58
#